data_AF-A0AAW6PSM6-F1
#
_entry.id   AF-A0AAW6PSM6-F1
#
_cell.length_a   1.000
_cell.length_b   1.000
_cell.length_c   1.000
_cell.angle_alpha   90.00
_cell.angle_beta   90.00
_cell.angle_gamma   90.00
#
_symmetry.space_group_name_H-M   'P 1'
#
loop_
_entity.id
_entity.type
_entity.pdbx_description
1 polymer ?
#
loop_
_entity_poly.entity_id
_entity_poly.type
_entity_poly.pdbx_seq_one_letter_code
_entity_poly.pdbx_strand_id
1 'polypeptide(L)'
;MEILTLEKIETVAMKYNLAFGPSTIASGPNTKTYKLAIGFILLTVVFMVGSFAAQVADSKLTLPLCLIAAMFELIALYLLARRYEPEYRQFMLKKHGILGRETTYSRNRLEDYKSAWLKQHINAS
;
A
#
# COMPACT_ATOMS: atom_id res chain seq x y z
N MET A 1 -26.78 -2.54 28.25
CA MET A 1 -25.98 -3.42 27.37
C MET A 1 -26.61 -3.31 26.00
N GLU A 2 -26.15 -2.38 25.15
CA GLU A 2 -26.70 -2.25 23.79
C GLU A 2 -26.39 -3.52 23.02
N ILE A 3 -27.40 -4.09 22.37
CA ILE A 3 -27.24 -5.25 21.50
C ILE A 3 -26.43 -4.78 20.29
N LEU A 4 -25.20 -5.26 20.16
CA LEU A 4 -24.41 -5.13 18.94
C LEU A 4 -25.17 -5.83 17.81
N THR A 5 -25.94 -5.07 17.04
CA THR A 5 -26.60 -5.58 15.84
C THR A 5 -25.54 -5.97 14.80
N LEU A 6 -25.81 -7.02 14.04
CA LEU A 6 -24.92 -7.54 13.00
C LEU A 6 -24.42 -6.42 12.07
N GLU A 7 -25.31 -5.52 11.67
CA GLU A 7 -25.04 -4.37 10.82
C GLU A 7 -24.04 -3.37 11.44
N LYS A 8 -24.10 -3.16 12.77
CA LYS A 8 -23.18 -2.29 13.51
C LYS A 8 -21.78 -2.93 13.55
N ILE A 9 -21.70 -4.25 13.73
CA ILE A 9 -20.45 -5.01 13.68
C ILE A 9 -19.83 -4.96 12.27
N GLU A 10 -20.61 -5.20 11.23
CA GLU A 10 -20.14 -5.16 9.83
C GLU A 10 -19.62 -3.77 9.46
N THR A 11 -20.34 -2.72 9.86
CA THR A 11 -19.92 -1.34 9.64
C THR A 11 -18.60 -1.02 10.35
N VAL A 12 -18.43 -1.48 11.59
CA VAL A 12 -17.18 -1.31 12.34
C VAL A 12 -16.03 -2.11 11.71
N ALA A 13 -16.28 -3.35 11.28
CA ALA A 13 -15.29 -4.19 10.61
C ALA A 13 -14.84 -3.59 9.27
N MET A 14 -15.77 -3.03 8.48
CA MET A 14 -15.45 -2.32 7.25
C MET A 14 -14.56 -1.11 7.50
N LYS A 15 -14.89 -0.27 8.49
CA LYS A 15 -14.07 0.90 8.87
C LYS A 15 -12.69 0.48 9.38
N TYR A 16 -12.63 -0.60 10.16
CA TYR A 16 -11.38 -1.17 10.63
C TYR A 16 -10.51 -1.65 9.47
N ASN A 17 -11.10 -2.38 8.51
CA ASN A 17 -10.39 -2.87 7.33
C ASN A 17 -9.91 -1.72 6.43
N LEU A 18 -10.69 -0.64 6.31
CA LEU A 18 -10.23 0.56 5.61
C LEU A 18 -9.02 1.21 6.30
N ALA A 19 -9.01 1.32 7.63
CA ALA A 19 -7.92 1.96 8.36
C ALA A 19 -6.66 1.07 8.49
N PHE A 20 -6.84 -0.23 8.73
CA PHE A 20 -5.77 -1.16 9.10
C PHE A 20 -5.56 -2.32 8.12
N GLY A 21 -6.45 -2.49 7.14
CA GLY A 21 -6.33 -3.52 6.10
C GLY A 21 -5.16 -3.29 5.14
N PRO A 22 -4.98 -4.18 4.15
CA PRO A 22 -3.92 -4.08 3.16
C PRO A 22 -3.94 -2.74 2.43
N SER A 23 -2.77 -2.21 2.08
CA SER A 23 -2.69 -0.99 1.29
C SER A 23 -3.35 -1.18 -0.07
N THR A 24 -4.44 -0.45 -0.32
CA THR A 24 -5.09 -0.47 -1.63
C THR A 24 -4.66 0.74 -2.44
N ILE A 25 -4.17 0.49 -3.64
CA ILE A 25 -3.71 1.52 -4.59
C ILE A 25 -4.83 2.54 -4.88
N ALA A 26 -6.09 2.11 -4.89
CA ALA A 26 -7.25 2.95 -5.20
C ALA A 26 -7.58 4.02 -4.13
N SER A 27 -7.21 3.80 -2.86
CA SER A 27 -7.57 4.71 -1.76
C SER A 27 -6.38 5.49 -1.19
N GLY A 28 -5.19 5.30 -1.79
CA GLY A 28 -3.95 5.80 -1.26
C GLY A 28 -3.61 7.22 -1.69
N PRO A 29 -2.73 7.91 -0.94
CA PRO A 29 -2.28 9.24 -1.30
C PRO A 29 -1.43 9.21 -2.58
N ASN A 30 -1.61 10.20 -3.46
CA ASN A 30 -0.85 10.30 -4.70
C ASN A 30 0.52 10.98 -4.45
N THR A 31 1.40 10.30 -3.72
CA THR A 31 2.70 10.83 -3.31
C THR A 31 3.74 10.72 -4.43
N LYS A 32 4.85 11.46 -4.32
CA LYS A 32 5.97 11.36 -5.27
C LYS A 32 6.52 9.93 -5.33
N THR A 33 6.61 9.26 -4.17
CA THR A 33 7.03 7.85 -4.04
C THR A 33 6.13 6.92 -4.84
N TYR A 34 4.81 7.10 -4.73
CA TYR A 34 3.83 6.34 -5.50
C TYR A 34 4.02 6.52 -7.01
N LYS A 35 4.11 7.78 -7.47
CA LYS A 35 4.31 8.09 -8.90
C LYS A 35 5.60 7.48 -9.44
N LEU A 36 6.68 7.55 -8.66
CA LEU A 36 7.96 6.92 -9.02
C LEU A 36 7.84 5.40 -9.12
N ALA A 37 7.20 4.75 -8.15
CA ALA A 37 7.00 3.30 -8.18
C ALA A 37 6.18 2.86 -9.40
N ILE A 38 5.08 3.55 -9.71
CA ILE A 38 4.29 3.30 -10.93
C ILE A 38 5.14 3.51 -12.19
N GLY A 39 5.98 4.54 -12.23
CA GLY A 39 6.93 4.76 -13.33
C GLY A 39 7.87 3.57 -13.54
N PHE A 40 8.43 3.02 -12.46
CA PHE A 40 9.28 1.82 -12.52
C PHE A 40 8.52 0.56 -12.95
N ILE A 41 7.26 0.40 -12.54
CA ILE A 41 6.40 -0.69 -13.02
C ILE A 41 6.16 -0.56 -14.53
N LEU A 42 5.86 0.65 -15.02
CA LEU A 42 5.68 0.89 -16.45
C LEU A 42 6.97 0.59 -17.24
N LEU A 43 8.13 1.00 -16.73
CA LEU A 43 9.41 0.65 -17.33
C LEU A 43 9.62 -0.87 -17.35
N THR A 44 9.33 -1.57 -16.26
CA THR A 44 9.38 -3.04 -16.20
C THR A 44 8.59 -3.66 -17.35
N VAL A 45 7.33 -3.23 -17.54
CA VAL A 45 6.47 -3.72 -18.62
C VAL A 45 7.07 -3.42 -20.00
N VAL A 46 7.58 -2.22 -20.23
CA VAL A 46 8.20 -1.82 -21.50
C VAL A 46 9.40 -2.71 -21.84
N PHE A 47 10.30 -2.93 -20.88
CA PHE A 47 11.48 -3.78 -21.07
C PHE A 47 11.11 -5.26 -21.20
N MET A 48 10.07 -5.72 -20.51
CA MET A 48 9.55 -7.08 -20.66
C MET A 48 8.98 -7.30 -22.07
N VAL A 49 8.16 -6.39 -22.58
CA VAL A 49 7.65 -6.45 -23.96
C VAL A 49 8.80 -6.37 -24.97
N GLY A 50 9.79 -5.50 -24.73
CA GLY A 50 11.00 -5.44 -25.54
C GLY A 50 11.77 -6.77 -25.55
N SER A 51 11.85 -7.45 -24.40
CA SER A 51 12.52 -8.76 -24.31
C SER A 51 11.81 -9.84 -25.13
N PHE A 52 10.47 -9.83 -25.16
CA PHE A 52 9.70 -10.72 -26.02
C PHE A 52 9.96 -10.44 -27.49
N ALA A 53 9.97 -9.18 -27.91
CA ALA A 53 10.28 -8.82 -29.30
C ALA A 53 11.71 -9.26 -29.69
N ALA A 54 12.68 -9.07 -28.80
CA ALA A 54 14.05 -9.51 -29.02
C ALA A 54 14.16 -11.05 -29.09
N GLN A 55 13.37 -11.77 -28.29
CA GLN A 55 13.33 -13.24 -28.32
C GLN A 55 12.77 -13.76 -29.65
N VAL A 56 11.69 -13.16 -30.16
CA VAL A 56 11.10 -13.52 -31.45
C VAL A 56 12.06 -13.24 -32.61
N ALA A 57 12.89 -12.19 -32.49
CA ALA A 57 13.89 -11.83 -33.49
C ALA A 57 15.22 -12.60 -33.35
N ASP A 58 15.30 -13.61 -32.46
CA ASP A 58 16.51 -14.38 -32.13
C ASP A 58 17.73 -13.48 -31.80
N SER A 59 17.45 -12.36 -31.13
CA SER A 59 18.43 -11.34 -30.79
C SER A 59 19.11 -11.66 -29.46
N LYS A 60 20.42 -11.39 -29.38
CA LYS A 60 21.21 -11.50 -28.13
C LYS A 60 20.79 -10.49 -27.04
N LEU A 61 19.84 -9.61 -27.34
CA LEU A 61 19.36 -8.58 -26.42
C LEU A 61 18.28 -9.07 -25.44
N THR A 62 17.70 -10.25 -25.63
CA THR A 62 16.64 -10.78 -24.74
C THR A 62 17.08 -10.81 -23.28
N LEU A 63 18.25 -11.39 -22.99
CA LEU A 63 18.73 -11.55 -21.61
C LEU A 63 19.06 -10.20 -20.93
N PRO A 64 19.80 -9.26 -21.57
CA PRO A 64 19.95 -7.91 -21.04
C PRO A 64 18.63 -7.19 -20.74
N LEU A 65 17.63 -7.29 -21.63
CA LEU A 65 16.33 -6.63 -21.45
C LEU A 65 15.55 -7.24 -20.28
N CYS A 66 15.56 -8.56 -20.11
CA CYS A 66 14.97 -9.22 -18.96
C CYS A 66 15.62 -8.80 -17.64
N LEU A 67 16.96 -8.70 -17.60
CA LEU A 67 17.69 -8.25 -16.41
C LEU A 67 17.32 -6.81 -16.04
N ILE A 68 17.23 -5.91 -17.03
CA ILE A 68 16.82 -4.52 -16.80
C ILE A 68 15.37 -4.46 -16.29
N ALA A 69 14.46 -5.25 -16.87
CA ALA A 69 13.07 -5.33 -16.40
C ALA A 69 13.02 -5.78 -14.93
N ALA A 70 13.72 -6.86 -14.58
CA ALA A 70 13.76 -7.38 -13.21
C ALA A 70 14.33 -6.36 -12.20
N MET A 71 15.35 -5.58 -12.60
CA MET A 71 15.88 -4.51 -11.76
C MET A 71 14.83 -3.43 -11.49
N PHE A 72 14.10 -2.98 -12.51
CA PHE A 72 13.04 -1.98 -12.32
C PHE A 72 11.90 -2.51 -11.46
N GLU A 73 11.55 -3.79 -11.58
CA GLU A 73 10.53 -4.42 -10.75
C GLU A 73 10.95 -4.45 -9.28
N LEU A 74 12.19 -4.85 -8.99
CA LEU A 74 12.74 -4.85 -7.62
C LEU A 74 12.74 -3.44 -7.01
N ILE A 75 13.10 -2.42 -7.79
CA ILE A 75 13.06 -1.02 -7.35
C ILE A 75 11.61 -0.59 -7.06
N ALA A 76 10.66 -0.93 -7.93
CA ALA A 76 9.25 -0.61 -7.73
C ALA A 76 8.69 -1.26 -6.46
N LEU A 77 8.96 -2.56 -6.27
CA LEU A 77 8.54 -3.30 -5.08
C LEU A 77 9.15 -2.71 -3.80
N TYR A 78 10.43 -2.35 -3.85
CA TYR A 78 11.09 -1.68 -2.73
C TYR A 78 10.43 -0.34 -2.40
N LEU A 79 10.16 0.51 -3.40
CA LEU A 79 9.50 1.79 -3.20
C LEU A 79 8.10 1.61 -2.63
N LEU A 80 7.33 0.64 -3.12
CA LEU A 80 5.99 0.36 -2.61
C LEU A 80 6.02 -0.15 -1.16
N ALA A 81 6.79 -1.19 -0.89
CA ALA A 81 6.79 -1.85 0.41
C ALA A 81 7.49 -1.03 1.50
N ARG A 82 8.58 -0.32 1.19
CA ARG A 82 9.39 0.36 2.21
C ARG A 82 9.10 1.84 2.34
N ARG A 83 8.67 2.51 1.27
CA ARG A 83 8.46 3.96 1.28
C ARG A 83 6.98 4.32 1.22
N TYR A 84 6.24 3.74 0.28
CA TYR A 84 4.84 4.06 0.10
C TYR A 84 3.93 3.47 1.17
N GLU A 85 4.15 2.22 1.62
CA GLU A 85 3.33 1.59 2.66
C GLU A 85 3.26 2.46 3.95
N PRO A 86 4.37 2.98 4.51
CA PRO A 86 4.32 3.92 5.63
C PRO A 86 3.55 5.21 5.34
N GLU A 87 3.72 5.80 4.16
CA GLU A 87 3.02 7.03 3.74
C GLU A 87 1.50 6.78 3.63
N TYR A 88 1.11 5.66 3.03
CA TYR A 88 -0.27 5.19 2.94
C TYR A 88 -0.87 4.99 4.33
N ARG A 89 -0.17 4.29 5.22
CA ARG A 89 -0.61 4.04 6.61
C ARG A 89 -0.81 5.34 7.36
N GLN A 90 0.14 6.27 7.27
CA GLN A 90 0.03 7.56 7.92
C GLN A 90 -1.18 8.35 7.39
N PHE A 91 -1.41 8.35 6.07
CA PHE A 91 -2.56 9.01 5.46
C PHE A 91 -3.88 8.41 5.94
N MET A 92 -4.03 7.08 5.91
CA MET A 92 -5.27 6.40 6.33
C MET A 92 -5.55 6.59 7.82
N LEU A 93 -4.54 6.49 8.68
CA LEU A 93 -4.70 6.69 10.12
C LEU A 93 -5.05 8.15 10.47
N LYS A 94 -4.50 9.14 9.75
CA LYS A 94 -4.91 10.55 9.90
C LYS A 94 -6.32 10.80 9.37
N LYS A 95 -6.67 10.22 8.22
CA LYS A 95 -8.00 10.33 7.60
C LYS A 95 -9.10 9.79 8.52
N HIS A 96 -8.81 8.74 9.28
CA HIS A 96 -9.74 8.14 10.24
C HIS A 96 -9.60 8.68 11.68
N GLY A 97 -8.83 9.75 11.88
CA GLY A 97 -8.71 10.43 13.18
C GLY A 97 -7.95 9.64 14.27
N ILE A 98 -7.27 8.54 13.91
CA ILE A 98 -6.50 7.69 14.84
C ILE A 98 -5.17 8.37 15.21
N LEU A 99 -4.54 9.04 14.25
CA LEU A 99 -3.35 9.85 14.47
C LEU A 99 -3.73 11.33 14.54
N GLY A 100 -3.21 12.03 15.55
CA GLY A 100 -3.24 13.49 15.60
C GLY A 100 -2.46 14.10 14.43
N ARG A 101 -2.80 15.34 14.05
CA ARG A 101 -2.22 16.06 12.90
C ARG A 101 -0.68 16.05 12.91
N GLU A 102 -0.08 16.13 14.08
CA GLU A 102 1.38 16.23 14.31
C GLU A 102 2.06 14.88 14.59
N THR A 103 1.30 13.80 14.79
CA THR A 103 1.88 12.48 15.07
C THR A 103 2.32 11.77 13.79
N THR A 104 3.54 11.26 13.79
CA THR A 104 4.07 10.41 12.72
C THR A 104 3.75 8.95 13.01
N TYR A 105 3.36 8.22 11.97
CA TYR A 105 3.10 6.78 12.08
C TYR A 105 4.39 6.03 12.45
N SER A 106 4.30 5.18 13.48
CA SER A 106 5.34 4.22 13.82
C SER A 106 4.81 2.80 13.63
N ARG A 107 5.48 2.02 12.78
CA ARG A 107 5.12 0.60 12.55
C ARG A 107 5.15 -0.23 13.84
N ASN A 108 6.05 0.11 14.78
CA ASN A 108 6.18 -0.59 16.05
C ASN A 108 4.99 -0.37 16.99
N ARG A 109 4.18 0.69 16.76
CA ARG A 109 2.99 1.02 17.55
C ARG A 109 1.69 0.66 16.84
N LEU A 110 1.75 -0.15 15.78
CA LEU A 110 0.56 -0.50 14.99
C LEU A 110 -0.52 -1.18 15.85
N GLU A 111 -0.13 -2.09 16.74
CA GLU A 111 -1.04 -2.77 17.65
C GLU A 111 -1.65 -1.83 18.69
N ASP A 112 -0.89 -0.81 19.14
CA ASP A 112 -1.40 0.23 20.03
C ASP A 112 -2.48 1.07 19.34
N TYR A 113 -2.26 1.45 18.07
CA TYR A 113 -3.24 2.19 17.28
C TYR A 113 -4.53 1.40 17.04
N LYS A 114 -4.41 0.11 16.71
CA LYS A 114 -5.55 -0.81 16.56
C LYS A 114 -6.35 -0.91 17.85
N SER A 115 -5.65 -1.11 18.97
CA SER A 115 -6.26 -1.26 20.29
C SER A 115 -6.95 0.03 20.74
N ALA A 116 -6.34 1.20 20.52
CA ALA A 116 -6.93 2.49 20.82
C ALA A 116 -8.21 2.75 20.00
N TRP A 117 -8.17 2.44 18.69
CA TRP A 117 -9.34 2.61 17.82
C TRP A 117 -10.48 1.68 18.20
N LEU A 118 -10.19 0.39 18.48
CA LEU A 118 -11.18 -0.58 18.93
C LEU A 118 -11.83 -0.15 20.25
N LYS A 119 -11.05 0.33 21.23
CA LYS A 119 -11.60 0.87 22.48
C LYS A 119 -12.55 2.04 22.22
N GLN A 120 -12.20 2.98 21.34
CA GLN A 120 -13.07 4.12 21.01
C GLN A 120 -14.36 3.73 20.28
N HIS A 121 -14.37 2.64 19.50
CA HIS A 121 -15.52 2.27 18.67
C HIS A 121 -16.36 1.12 19.24
N ILE A 122 -15.80 0.34 20.18
CA ILE A 122 -16.47 -0.77 20.86
C ILE A 122 -16.83 -0.43 22.31
N ASN A 123 -15.99 0.34 23.03
CA ASN A 123 -16.29 0.77 24.41
C ASN A 123 -16.92 2.17 24.51
N ALA A 124 -17.14 2.89 23.41
CA ALA A 124 -18.06 4.02 23.42
C ALA A 124 -19.50 3.48 23.37
N SER A 125 -19.97 3.04 24.54
CA SER A 125 -21.37 2.86 24.91
C SER A 125 -21.59 3.62 26.21
#